data_AF-A0A533ZRT7-F1
#
_entry.id   AF-A0A533ZRT7-F1
#
_cell.length_a   1.000
_cell.length_b   1.000
_cell.length_c   1.000
_cell.angle_alpha   90.00
_cell.angle_beta   90.00
_cell.angle_gamma   90.00
#
_symmetry.space_group_name_H-M   'P 1'
#
loop_
_entity.id
_entity.type
_entity.pdbx_description
1 polymer ?
#
loop_
_entity_poly.entity_id
_entity_poly.type
_entity_poly.pdbx_seq_one_letter_code
_entity_poly.pdbx_strand_id
1 'polypeptide(L)'
;MNIDQDTIIFAGAFAAFLAACLSIVDKFFALRDRLSKARLRKKEAEPVAHRAQAEQAPPGHRAPAKAFQVSAYLLVHEITVVVAAGVLLNYLGLVLSRQLQSILYLDMTGTALAAFLLGPWWGMMVGLLSSSVVNLVLYPGPDGALSIFPWSIVNMTGGVFWGLMARRAWFRKYLRSARGSTIAHVWYLTSFGILGACVMSIPGAFVSAAVSGQSAFALSPQVAAVLDRFASDWQQVLSDHLQVLFGAALGESLGRTFVYWVQNCLWYIPDKTMTAAIALAVLKYGFPLFERELVHGGSSGKPPVDTRMAPLLVGLLYLPSFGTLMSAELYAGTQFWPLWASPWLILIAGYVFLYRRGPSDPSVRHACLARAERYARVLWPIQEEPAYEFCRRLTLATLIASVLFTVFLPILLVDFSRAAFNFFCVVYGFLLAVHLVSVAISQNLSVARASE
;
A
#
# COMPACT_ATOMS: atom_id res chain seq x y z
N MET A 1 -7.07 -22.26 -22.97
CA MET A 1 -8.26 -21.37 -22.89
C MET A 1 -7.74 -19.99 -22.53
N ASN A 2 -7.66 -19.08 -23.49
CA ASN A 2 -7.38 -17.68 -23.19
C ASN A 2 -8.62 -17.12 -22.50
N ILE A 3 -8.50 -16.80 -21.22
CA ILE A 3 -9.51 -15.99 -20.54
C ILE A 3 -9.36 -14.60 -21.13
N ASP A 4 -10.37 -14.17 -21.88
CA ASP A 4 -10.35 -12.88 -22.56
C ASP A 4 -10.20 -11.74 -21.53
N GLN A 5 -9.43 -10.72 -21.86
CA GLN A 5 -9.14 -9.60 -20.95
C GLN A 5 -10.44 -8.89 -20.51
N ASP A 6 -11.42 -8.87 -21.41
CA ASP A 6 -12.78 -8.40 -21.16
C ASP A 6 -13.52 -9.24 -20.13
N THR A 7 -13.24 -10.55 -20.07
CA THR A 7 -13.84 -11.46 -19.08
C THR A 7 -13.29 -11.18 -17.68
N ILE A 8 -11.99 -10.85 -17.57
CA ILE A 8 -11.35 -10.49 -16.30
C ILE A 8 -11.84 -9.12 -15.81
N ILE A 9 -11.94 -8.15 -16.72
CA ILE A 9 -12.47 -6.81 -16.42
C ILE A 9 -13.95 -6.90 -16.01
N PHE A 10 -14.75 -7.69 -16.72
CA PHE A 10 -16.15 -7.93 -16.39
C PHE A 10 -16.31 -8.65 -15.04
N ALA A 11 -15.50 -9.67 -14.76
CA ALA A 11 -15.50 -10.35 -13.47
C ALA A 11 -15.10 -9.41 -12.31
N GLY A 12 -14.11 -8.54 -12.53
CA GLY A 12 -13.71 -7.50 -11.58
C GLY A 12 -14.79 -6.46 -11.33
N ALA A 13 -15.43 -5.95 -12.39
CA ALA A 13 -16.54 -5.02 -12.29
C ALA A 13 -17.77 -5.64 -11.60
N PHE A 14 -18.06 -6.91 -11.91
CA PHE A 14 -19.14 -7.67 -11.28
C PHE A 14 -18.87 -7.93 -9.80
N ALA A 15 -17.64 -8.29 -9.43
CA ALA A 15 -17.25 -8.45 -8.03
C ALA A 15 -17.33 -7.13 -7.26
N ALA A 16 -16.88 -6.02 -7.87
CA ALA A 16 -17.00 -4.68 -7.29
C ALA A 16 -18.46 -4.25 -7.12
N PHE A 17 -19.33 -4.56 -8.11
CA PHE A 17 -20.77 -4.32 -8.03
C PHE A 17 -21.41 -5.14 -6.90
N LEU A 18 -21.10 -6.43 -6.81
CA LEU A 18 -21.59 -7.29 -5.74
C LEU A 18 -21.15 -6.77 -4.36
N ALA A 19 -19.90 -6.35 -4.23
CA ALA A 19 -19.36 -5.75 -3.01
C ALA A 19 -20.06 -4.44 -2.66
N ALA A 20 -20.36 -3.58 -3.64
CA ALA A 20 -21.12 -2.36 -3.44
C ALA A 20 -22.55 -2.66 -2.96
N CYS A 21 -23.24 -3.62 -3.58
CA CYS A 21 -24.56 -4.08 -3.15
C CYS A 21 -24.55 -4.63 -1.72
N LEU A 22 -23.57 -5.47 -1.38
CA LEU A 22 -23.42 -6.03 -0.04
C LEU A 22 -23.11 -4.94 1.00
N SER A 23 -22.28 -3.95 0.65
CA SER A 23 -21.96 -2.82 1.53
C SER A 23 -23.17 -1.90 1.75
N ILE A 24 -24.02 -1.72 0.74
CA ILE A 24 -25.30 -1.01 0.86
C ILE A 24 -26.22 -1.79 1.80
N VAL A 25 -26.36 -3.10 1.61
CA VAL A 25 -27.20 -3.97 2.44
C VAL A 25 -26.75 -3.93 3.91
N ASP A 26 -25.44 -4.01 4.17
CA ASP A 26 -24.89 -3.92 5.53
C ASP A 26 -25.18 -2.55 6.17
N LYS A 27 -25.03 -1.45 5.41
CA LYS A 27 -25.41 -0.11 5.88
C LYS A 27 -26.91 0.03 6.12
N PHE A 28 -27.76 -0.62 5.32
CA PHE A 28 -29.21 -0.66 5.54
C PHE A 28 -29.57 -1.45 6.80
N PHE A 29 -28.90 -2.58 7.07
CA PHE A 29 -29.08 -3.31 8.32
C PHE A 29 -28.63 -2.49 9.53
N ALA A 30 -27.48 -1.82 9.46
CA ALA A 30 -27.02 -0.92 10.51
C ALA A 30 -27.98 0.27 10.74
N LEU A 31 -28.58 0.80 9.68
CA LEU A 31 -29.59 1.86 9.77
C LEU A 31 -30.90 1.34 10.41
N ARG A 32 -31.35 0.15 10.00
CA ARG A 32 -32.53 -0.52 10.57
C ARG A 32 -32.35 -0.80 12.06
N ASP A 33 -31.18 -1.27 12.47
CA ASP A 33 -30.83 -1.50 13.87
C ASP A 33 -30.77 -0.20 14.69
N ARG A 34 -30.35 0.91 14.08
CA ARG A 34 -30.40 2.23 14.73
C ARG A 34 -31.82 2.75 14.85
N LEU A 35 -32.65 2.57 13.83
CA LEU A 35 -34.07 2.93 13.85
C LEU A 35 -34.86 2.09 14.84
N SER A 36 -34.57 0.79 14.95
CA SER A 36 -35.19 -0.09 15.94
C SER A 36 -34.79 0.30 17.37
N LYS A 37 -33.51 0.60 17.61
CA LYS A 37 -33.03 1.12 18.91
C LYS A 37 -33.58 2.50 19.25
N ALA A 38 -33.72 3.39 18.27
CA ALA A 38 -34.35 4.70 18.46
C ALA A 38 -35.84 4.59 18.78
N ARG A 39 -36.56 3.65 18.12
CA ARG A 39 -37.95 3.33 18.45
C ARG A 39 -38.08 2.71 19.84
N LEU A 40 -37.16 1.84 20.26
CA LEU A 40 -37.12 1.26 21.60
C LEU A 40 -36.86 2.33 22.67
N ARG A 41 -35.87 3.22 22.47
CA ARG A 41 -35.62 4.36 23.36
C ARG A 41 -36.81 5.32 23.45
N LYS A 42 -37.55 5.52 22.37
CA LYS A 42 -38.78 6.33 22.36
C LYS A 42 -39.94 5.63 23.08
N LYS A 43 -39.94 4.29 23.12
CA LYS A 43 -40.93 3.47 23.85
C LYS A 43 -40.60 3.33 25.35
N GLU A 44 -39.33 3.45 25.73
CA GLU A 44 -38.86 3.47 27.13
C GLU A 44 -38.92 4.86 27.79
N ALA A 45 -39.24 5.91 27.03
CA ALA A 45 -39.33 7.29 27.51
C ALA A 45 -40.76 7.74 27.90
N GLU A 46 -41.75 6.85 27.90
CA GLU A 46 -43.01 7.03 28.63
C GLU A 46 -42.84 6.50 30.06
N PRO A 47 -43.27 7.26 31.10
CA PRO A 47 -42.97 6.88 32.47
C PRO A 47 -43.95 5.82 32.93
N VAL A 48 -43.46 4.77 33.58
CA VAL A 48 -44.05 4.19 34.81
C VAL A 48 -43.08 3.14 35.37
N ALA A 49 -42.87 3.27 36.67
CA ALA A 49 -42.11 2.41 37.54
C ALA A 49 -42.36 0.92 37.31
N HIS A 50 -41.30 0.15 37.07
CA HIS A 50 -41.08 -1.24 37.53
C HIS A 50 -39.91 -1.85 36.75
N ARG A 51 -38.67 -1.60 37.19
CA ARG A 51 -37.53 -2.45 36.83
C ARG A 51 -36.37 -2.37 37.82
N ALA A 52 -36.70 -2.44 39.11
CA ALA A 52 -35.83 -3.17 40.02
C ALA A 52 -36.19 -4.65 39.86
N GLN A 53 -35.20 -5.55 39.83
CA GLN A 53 -35.29 -7.00 39.56
C GLN A 53 -35.11 -7.39 38.08
N ALA A 54 -33.86 -7.37 37.64
CA ALA A 54 -33.33 -8.38 36.72
C ALA A 54 -31.84 -8.55 37.04
N GLU A 55 -31.63 -9.18 38.19
CA GLU A 55 -30.36 -9.58 38.74
C GLU A 55 -29.85 -10.85 38.05
N GLN A 56 -28.56 -10.85 37.71
CA GLN A 56 -27.64 -12.00 37.60
C GLN A 56 -27.96 -13.14 36.62
N ALA A 57 -27.17 -13.19 35.54
CA ALA A 57 -26.85 -14.43 34.81
C ALA A 57 -25.32 -14.57 34.68
N PRO A 58 -24.75 -15.79 34.79
CA PRO A 58 -23.30 -16.02 34.92
C PRO A 58 -22.56 -15.84 33.57
N PRO A 59 -21.25 -15.48 33.58
CA PRO A 59 -20.49 -15.22 32.36
C PRO A 59 -19.94 -16.53 31.77
N GLY A 60 -20.79 -17.27 31.06
CA GLY A 60 -20.38 -18.42 30.25
C GLY A 60 -20.35 -18.08 28.76
N HIS A 61 -19.16 -18.10 28.13
CA HIS A 61 -18.96 -18.30 26.69
C HIS A 61 -19.51 -17.23 25.70
N ARG A 62 -19.07 -15.97 25.80
CA ARG A 62 -19.22 -14.93 24.74
C ARG A 62 -17.88 -14.44 24.17
N ALA A 63 -16.99 -15.36 23.78
CA ALA A 63 -15.65 -15.04 23.27
C ALA A 63 -15.48 -14.92 21.72
N PRO A 64 -16.29 -15.54 20.84
CA PRO A 64 -16.02 -15.49 19.39
C PRO A 64 -16.47 -14.17 18.74
N ALA A 65 -17.60 -13.59 19.16
CA ALA A 65 -18.15 -12.37 18.54
C ALA A 65 -17.24 -11.14 18.71
N LYS A 66 -16.67 -10.94 19.91
CA LYS A 66 -15.75 -9.81 20.18
C LYS A 66 -14.46 -9.89 19.36
N ALA A 67 -13.96 -11.10 19.13
CA ALA A 67 -12.73 -11.35 18.39
C ALA A 67 -12.82 -10.93 16.93
N PHE A 68 -13.91 -11.35 16.29
CA PHE A 68 -14.17 -11.07 14.88
C PHE A 68 -14.43 -9.58 14.67
N GLN A 69 -15.17 -8.94 15.57
CA GLN A 69 -15.43 -7.50 15.55
C GLN A 69 -14.14 -6.67 15.63
N VAL A 70 -13.17 -7.09 16.44
CA VAL A 70 -11.89 -6.38 16.60
C VAL A 70 -11.00 -6.53 15.38
N SER A 71 -10.92 -7.74 14.82
CA SER A 71 -10.18 -7.98 13.57
C SER A 71 -10.76 -7.17 12.43
N ALA A 72 -12.09 -7.12 12.31
CA ALA A 72 -12.78 -6.30 11.32
C ALA A 72 -12.54 -4.80 11.55
N TYR A 73 -12.55 -4.35 12.80
CA TYR A 73 -12.32 -2.95 13.13
C TYR A 73 -10.94 -2.46 12.68
N LEU A 74 -9.87 -3.18 13.02
CA LEU A 74 -8.50 -2.82 12.60
C LEU A 74 -8.31 -2.96 11.09
N LEU A 75 -8.90 -3.98 10.48
CA LEU A 75 -8.87 -4.12 9.03
C LEU A 75 -9.42 -2.86 8.37
N VAL A 76 -10.59 -2.38 8.81
CA VAL A 76 -11.26 -1.22 8.21
C VAL A 76 -10.57 0.10 8.58
N HIS A 77 -10.21 0.31 9.84
CA HIS A 77 -9.81 1.64 10.35
C HIS A 77 -8.30 1.86 10.43
N GLU A 78 -7.48 0.80 10.33
CA GLU A 78 -6.02 0.89 10.34
C GLU A 78 -5.46 0.43 9.00
N ILE A 79 -5.67 -0.84 8.66
CA ILE A 79 -5.01 -1.47 7.50
C ILE A 79 -5.53 -0.85 6.19
N THR A 80 -6.85 -0.84 5.98
CA THR A 80 -7.46 -0.29 4.76
C THR A 80 -7.14 1.19 4.59
N VAL A 81 -7.14 1.97 5.68
CA VAL A 81 -6.79 3.40 5.63
C VAL A 81 -5.36 3.59 5.13
N VAL A 82 -4.39 2.88 5.73
CA VAL A 82 -2.97 3.01 5.35
C VAL A 82 -2.72 2.48 3.95
N VAL A 83 -3.30 1.32 3.59
CA VAL A 83 -3.16 0.74 2.24
C VAL A 83 -3.76 1.66 1.19
N ALA A 84 -4.96 2.20 1.43
CA ALA A 84 -5.63 3.08 0.48
C ALA A 84 -4.89 4.43 0.33
N ALA A 85 -4.41 5.01 1.44
CA ALA A 85 -3.53 6.18 1.38
C ALA A 85 -2.25 5.89 0.59
N GLY A 86 -1.65 4.72 0.81
CA GLY A 86 -0.46 4.28 0.07
C GLY A 86 -0.71 4.18 -1.44
N VAL A 87 -1.76 3.46 -1.85
CA VAL A 87 -2.10 3.31 -3.27
C VAL A 87 -2.38 4.68 -3.91
N LEU A 88 -3.12 5.57 -3.23
CA LEU A 88 -3.42 6.90 -3.74
C LEU A 88 -2.18 7.79 -3.87
N LEU A 89 -1.24 7.71 -2.92
CA LEU A 89 0.03 8.44 -2.99
C LEU A 89 0.91 7.94 -4.14
N ASN A 90 0.99 6.63 -4.36
CA ASN A 90 1.72 6.08 -5.51
C ASN A 90 1.10 6.54 -6.84
N TYR A 91 -0.23 6.51 -6.93
CA TYR A 91 -0.96 7.02 -8.09
C TYR A 91 -0.67 8.51 -8.33
N LEU A 92 -0.78 9.35 -7.29
CA LEU A 92 -0.53 10.79 -7.39
C LEU A 92 0.93 11.08 -7.76
N GLY A 93 1.87 10.36 -7.14
CA GLY A 93 3.30 10.47 -7.44
C GLY A 93 3.60 10.20 -8.91
N LEU A 94 3.03 9.12 -9.45
CA LEU A 94 3.20 8.80 -10.86
C LEU A 94 2.53 9.82 -11.79
N VAL A 95 1.31 10.27 -11.48
CA VAL A 95 0.62 11.30 -12.29
C VAL A 95 1.43 12.59 -12.33
N LEU A 96 1.93 13.06 -11.18
CA LEU A 96 2.77 14.26 -11.08
C LEU A 96 4.08 14.09 -11.86
N SER A 97 4.76 12.95 -11.68
CA SER A 97 6.00 12.63 -12.38
C SER A 97 5.83 12.73 -13.91
N ARG A 98 4.73 12.17 -14.43
CA ARG A 98 4.42 12.19 -15.86
C ARG A 98 4.07 13.57 -16.38
N GLN A 99 3.25 14.32 -15.64
CA GLN A 99 2.84 15.67 -16.04
C GLN A 99 4.01 16.66 -16.04
N LEU A 100 4.95 16.48 -15.11
CA LEU A 100 6.12 17.35 -14.96
C LEU A 100 7.36 16.86 -15.73
N GLN A 101 7.28 15.70 -16.40
CA GLN A 101 8.43 15.02 -17.02
C GLN A 101 9.65 14.96 -16.07
N SER A 102 9.39 14.62 -14.81
CA SER A 102 10.38 14.70 -13.75
C SER A 102 11.32 13.52 -13.74
N ILE A 103 12.58 13.71 -13.37
CA ILE A 103 13.52 12.62 -13.06
C ILE A 103 13.04 11.72 -11.91
N LEU A 104 12.10 12.19 -11.09
CA LEU A 104 11.54 11.46 -9.94
C LEU A 104 10.24 10.77 -10.37
N TYR A 105 10.14 9.46 -10.16
CA TYR A 105 8.93 8.67 -10.43
C TYR A 105 7.91 8.80 -9.30
N LEU A 106 8.38 8.86 -8.04
CA LEU A 106 7.57 9.02 -6.81
C LEU A 106 6.45 7.97 -6.63
N ASP A 107 6.41 6.94 -7.46
CA ASP A 107 5.41 5.88 -7.57
C ASP A 107 5.53 4.81 -6.46
N MET A 108 6.47 5.02 -5.55
CA MET A 108 6.73 4.17 -4.39
C MET A 108 6.54 4.90 -3.05
N THR A 109 6.03 6.13 -3.06
CA THR A 109 5.89 6.97 -1.85
C THR A 109 4.93 6.36 -0.85
N GLY A 110 3.78 5.90 -1.33
CA GLY A 110 2.81 5.17 -0.54
C GLY A 110 3.25 3.77 -0.15
N THR A 111 4.08 3.11 -0.97
CA THR A 111 4.73 1.84 -0.60
C THR A 111 5.63 2.04 0.61
N ALA A 112 6.46 3.10 0.61
CA ALA A 112 7.29 3.46 1.75
C ALA A 112 6.44 3.78 2.98
N LEU A 113 5.36 4.56 2.84
CA LEU A 113 4.45 4.89 3.94
C LEU A 113 3.86 3.62 4.59
N ALA A 114 3.30 2.73 3.78
CA ALA A 114 2.71 1.48 4.26
C ALA A 114 3.77 0.55 4.87
N ALA A 115 4.97 0.51 4.29
CA ALA A 115 6.09 -0.26 4.83
C ALA A 115 6.53 0.26 6.21
N PHE A 116 6.62 1.57 6.39
CA PHE A 116 7.01 2.20 7.66
C PHE A 116 5.99 1.96 8.77
N LEU A 117 4.69 2.03 8.44
CA LEU A 117 3.61 1.84 9.41
C LEU A 117 3.31 0.36 9.67
N LEU A 118 2.93 -0.37 8.61
CA LEU A 118 2.39 -1.72 8.73
C LEU A 118 3.43 -2.82 8.59
N GLY A 119 4.59 -2.54 8.00
CA GLY A 119 5.70 -3.50 7.86
C GLY A 119 5.93 -4.02 6.44
N PRO A 120 6.91 -4.95 6.29
CA PRO A 120 7.42 -5.37 4.99
C PRO A 120 6.35 -5.98 4.07
N TRP A 121 5.48 -6.82 4.61
CA TRP A 121 4.47 -7.54 3.82
C TRP A 121 3.36 -6.62 3.32
N TRP A 122 2.93 -5.66 4.16
CA TRP A 122 1.93 -4.68 3.76
C TRP A 122 2.49 -3.63 2.80
N GLY A 123 3.76 -3.24 2.96
CA GLY A 123 4.46 -2.44 1.96
C GLY A 123 4.53 -3.17 0.61
N MET A 124 4.92 -4.44 0.61
CA MET A 124 4.94 -5.29 -0.59
C MET A 124 3.56 -5.37 -1.25
N MET A 125 2.50 -5.51 -0.45
CA MET A 125 1.11 -5.52 -0.93
C MET A 125 0.73 -4.19 -1.61
N VAL A 126 1.07 -3.05 -1.00
CA VAL A 126 0.79 -1.73 -1.58
C VAL A 126 1.53 -1.55 -2.90
N GLY A 127 2.80 -1.95 -2.98
CA GLY A 127 3.56 -1.86 -4.24
C GLY A 127 2.94 -2.70 -5.36
N LEU A 128 2.50 -3.92 -5.04
CA LEU A 128 1.80 -4.79 -5.98
C LEU A 128 0.46 -4.19 -6.43
N LEU A 129 -0.36 -3.76 -5.46
CA LEU A 129 -1.68 -3.20 -5.72
C LEU A 129 -1.59 -1.90 -6.50
N SER A 130 -0.68 -0.99 -6.15
CA SER A 130 -0.52 0.25 -6.88
C SER A 130 -0.08 0.00 -8.31
N SER A 131 0.90 -0.87 -8.56
CA SER A 131 1.34 -1.16 -9.94
C SER A 131 0.22 -1.82 -10.75
N SER A 132 -0.61 -2.65 -10.13
CA SER A 132 -1.76 -3.28 -10.81
C SER A 132 -2.90 -2.30 -11.09
N VAL A 133 -3.30 -1.51 -10.09
CA VAL A 133 -4.38 -0.51 -10.19
C VAL A 133 -3.99 0.62 -11.13
N VAL A 134 -2.77 1.15 -11.00
CA VAL A 134 -2.24 2.20 -11.88
C VAL A 134 -2.19 1.73 -13.33
N ASN A 135 -1.72 0.50 -13.57
CA ASN A 135 -1.70 -0.07 -14.92
C ASN A 135 -3.11 -0.13 -15.52
N LEU A 136 -4.09 -0.64 -14.75
CA LEU A 136 -5.49 -0.73 -15.19
C LEU A 136 -6.15 0.64 -15.44
N VAL A 137 -5.83 1.66 -14.63
CA VAL A 137 -6.50 2.98 -14.70
C VAL A 137 -5.83 3.92 -15.71
N LEU A 138 -4.51 4.06 -15.66
CA LEU A 138 -3.80 5.08 -16.42
C LEU A 138 -3.33 4.59 -17.80
N TYR A 139 -3.23 3.28 -18.00
CA TYR A 139 -2.73 2.73 -19.25
C TYR A 139 -3.47 1.45 -19.67
N PRO A 140 -4.75 1.57 -20.07
CA PRO A 140 -5.55 0.43 -20.48
C PRO A 140 -5.12 -0.22 -21.82
N GLY A 141 -3.92 0.06 -22.32
CA GLY A 141 -3.39 -0.46 -23.58
C GLY A 141 -2.20 -1.41 -23.38
N PRO A 142 -1.84 -2.21 -24.40
CA PRO A 142 -0.74 -3.18 -24.33
C PRO A 142 0.61 -2.53 -23.92
N ASP A 143 0.87 -1.31 -24.38
CA ASP A 143 2.10 -0.55 -24.11
C ASP A 143 2.23 -0.12 -22.63
N GLY A 144 1.08 0.04 -21.96
CA GLY A 144 1.00 0.32 -20.52
C GLY A 144 1.43 -0.86 -19.67
N ALA A 145 0.96 -2.05 -20.08
CA ALA A 145 1.26 -3.30 -19.41
C ALA A 145 2.75 -3.64 -19.46
N LEU A 146 3.48 -3.23 -20.51
CA LEU A 146 4.94 -3.29 -20.57
C LEU A 146 5.61 -2.32 -19.59
N SER A 147 5.05 -1.11 -19.45
CA SER A 147 5.72 0.01 -18.80
C SER A 147 5.59 0.05 -17.28
N ILE A 148 4.59 -0.62 -16.67
CA ILE A 148 4.33 -0.51 -15.22
C ILE A 148 4.25 -1.86 -14.52
N PHE A 149 3.68 -2.86 -15.17
CA PHE A 149 3.33 -4.11 -14.49
C PHE A 149 4.56 -4.92 -14.04
N PRO A 150 5.60 -5.11 -14.87
CA PRO A 150 6.86 -5.74 -14.45
C PRO A 150 7.57 -4.99 -13.31
N TRP A 151 7.44 -3.67 -13.28
CA TRP A 151 8.04 -2.81 -12.26
C TRP A 151 7.40 -2.99 -10.87
N SER A 152 6.28 -3.71 -10.77
CA SER A 152 5.69 -4.13 -9.50
C SER A 152 6.70 -4.89 -8.63
N ILE A 153 7.64 -5.66 -9.21
CA ILE A 153 8.68 -6.37 -8.44
C ILE A 153 9.66 -5.39 -7.76
N VAL A 154 10.03 -4.32 -8.45
CA VAL A 154 10.86 -3.24 -7.87
C VAL A 154 10.11 -2.59 -6.71
N ASN A 155 8.82 -2.31 -6.92
CA ASN A 155 7.97 -1.71 -5.90
C ASN A 155 7.81 -2.60 -4.66
N MET A 156 7.52 -3.88 -4.88
CA MET A 156 7.44 -4.93 -3.86
C MET A 156 8.75 -5.07 -3.08
N THR A 157 9.89 -5.04 -3.77
CA THR A 157 11.23 -5.08 -3.15
C THR A 157 11.44 -3.90 -2.23
N GLY A 158 11.04 -2.69 -2.64
CA GLY A 158 11.10 -1.51 -1.78
C GLY A 158 10.22 -1.62 -0.55
N GLY A 159 9.01 -2.17 -0.69
CA GLY A 159 8.11 -2.44 0.42
C GLY A 159 8.73 -3.37 1.48
N VAL A 160 9.37 -4.45 1.05
CA VAL A 160 10.08 -5.36 1.95
C VAL A 160 11.28 -4.66 2.61
N PHE A 161 12.12 -4.00 1.82
CA PHE A 161 13.34 -3.34 2.30
C PHE A 161 13.03 -2.27 3.36
N TRP A 162 12.15 -1.32 3.04
CA TRP A 162 11.77 -0.25 3.95
C TRP A 162 11.01 -0.77 5.18
N GLY A 163 10.18 -1.80 5.01
CA GLY A 163 9.45 -2.39 6.12
C GLY A 163 10.37 -3.09 7.12
N LEU A 164 11.36 -3.83 6.63
CA LEU A 164 12.41 -4.43 7.48
C LEU A 164 13.24 -3.36 8.19
N MET A 165 13.57 -2.27 7.52
CA MET A 165 14.26 -1.13 8.13
C MET A 165 13.42 -0.49 9.25
N ALA A 166 12.12 -0.30 9.03
CA ALA A 166 11.22 0.32 9.99
C ALA A 166 11.11 -0.48 11.30
N ARG A 167 11.36 -1.79 11.26
CA ARG A 167 11.39 -2.64 12.47
C ARG A 167 12.65 -2.43 13.33
N ARG A 168 13.71 -1.80 12.80
CA ARG A 168 14.98 -1.62 13.53
C ARG A 168 14.88 -0.50 14.57
N ALA A 169 15.60 -0.66 15.68
CA ALA A 169 15.57 0.29 16.80
C ALA A 169 16.07 1.70 16.42
N TRP A 170 17.05 1.78 15.52
CA TRP A 170 17.60 3.06 15.06
C TRP A 170 16.57 3.90 14.30
N PHE A 171 15.65 3.28 13.56
CA PHE A 171 14.59 4.00 12.83
C PHE A 171 13.65 4.71 13.79
N ARG A 172 13.26 4.01 14.87
CA ARG A 172 12.47 4.62 15.96
C ARG A 172 13.20 5.77 16.63
N LYS A 173 14.52 5.64 16.82
CA LYS A 173 15.36 6.71 17.38
C LYS A 173 15.42 7.91 16.44
N TYR A 174 15.53 7.69 15.14
CA TYR A 174 15.51 8.72 14.11
C TYR A 174 14.20 9.52 14.14
N LEU A 175 13.04 8.84 14.12
CA LEU A 175 11.72 9.51 14.14
C LEU A 175 11.41 10.29 15.43
N ARG A 176 12.01 9.91 16.56
CA ARG A 176 11.91 10.66 17.83
C ARG A 176 12.86 11.85 17.90
N SER A 177 13.91 11.87 17.08
CA SER A 177 14.92 12.92 17.13
C SER A 177 14.36 14.21 16.54
N ALA A 178 13.85 15.09 17.38
CA ALA A 178 13.37 16.41 16.98
C ALA A 178 14.49 17.39 16.58
N ARG A 179 15.76 17.06 16.88
CA ARG A 179 16.92 17.90 16.54
C ARG A 179 17.52 17.47 15.20
N GLY A 180 17.67 18.45 14.30
CA GLY A 180 18.41 18.30 13.05
C GLY A 180 19.89 18.06 13.33
N SER A 181 20.31 16.80 13.34
CA SER A 181 21.72 16.42 13.40
C SER A 181 22.20 16.11 11.99
N THR A 182 23.32 16.70 11.58
CA THR A 182 23.97 16.38 10.28
C THR A 182 24.22 14.89 10.13
N ILE A 183 24.57 14.20 11.22
CA ILE A 183 24.78 12.74 11.25
C ILE A 183 23.47 12.00 10.93
N ALA A 184 22.32 12.48 11.44
CA ALA A 184 21.03 11.88 11.14
C ALA A 184 20.63 12.07 9.66
N HIS A 185 20.97 13.21 9.05
CA HIS A 185 20.75 13.44 7.62
C HIS A 185 21.66 12.58 6.74
N VAL A 186 22.96 12.46 7.07
CA VAL A 186 23.88 11.56 6.36
C VAL A 186 23.39 10.12 6.46
N TRP A 187 23.03 9.67 7.66
CA TRP A 187 22.49 8.33 7.87
C TRP A 187 21.20 8.08 7.07
N TYR A 188 20.33 9.09 7.01
CA TYR A 188 19.11 9.05 6.20
C TYR A 188 19.44 8.88 4.70
N LEU A 189 20.32 9.72 4.15
CA LEU A 189 20.72 9.67 2.75
C LEU A 189 21.39 8.34 2.40
N THR A 190 22.28 7.83 3.24
CA THR A 190 22.93 6.54 3.01
C THR A 190 21.94 5.38 3.10
N SER A 191 21.02 5.39 4.08
CA SER A 191 20.12 4.25 4.32
C SER A 191 18.92 4.20 3.36
N PHE A 192 18.21 5.32 3.18
CA PHE A 192 17.01 5.37 2.35
C PHE A 192 17.32 5.69 0.89
N GLY A 193 18.34 6.52 0.65
CA GLY A 193 18.80 6.87 -0.69
C GLY A 193 19.70 5.80 -1.29
N ILE A 194 20.95 5.74 -0.86
CA ILE A 194 21.99 4.89 -1.49
C ILE A 194 21.64 3.41 -1.35
N LEU A 195 21.46 2.91 -0.12
CA LEU A 195 21.19 1.49 0.09
C LEU A 195 19.84 1.06 -0.50
N GLY A 196 18.81 1.92 -0.40
CA GLY A 196 17.53 1.69 -1.05
C GLY A 196 17.64 1.59 -2.57
N ALA A 197 18.41 2.49 -3.19
CA ALA A 197 18.70 2.46 -4.62
C ALA A 197 19.45 1.19 -5.01
N CYS A 198 20.51 0.80 -4.28
CA CYS A 198 21.27 -0.42 -4.57
C CYS A 198 20.39 -1.68 -4.54
N VAL A 199 19.49 -1.77 -3.55
CA VAL A 199 18.62 -2.95 -3.39
C VAL A 199 17.56 -3.00 -4.49
N MET A 200 16.94 -1.86 -4.82
CA MET A 200 15.85 -1.79 -5.80
C MET A 200 16.35 -1.81 -7.25
N SER A 201 17.59 -1.38 -7.51
CA SER A 201 18.18 -1.42 -8.86
C SER A 201 18.52 -2.83 -9.32
N ILE A 202 18.67 -3.81 -8.42
CA ILE A 202 18.87 -5.22 -8.78
C ILE A 202 17.66 -5.75 -9.57
N PRO A 203 16.44 -5.85 -9.00
CA PRO A 203 15.28 -6.27 -9.78
C PRO A 203 14.97 -5.29 -10.92
N GLY A 204 15.25 -3.99 -10.76
CA GLY A 204 15.07 -3.01 -11.83
C GLY A 204 15.89 -3.30 -13.08
N ALA A 205 17.16 -3.70 -12.92
CA ALA A 205 18.02 -4.08 -14.03
C ALA A 205 17.50 -5.33 -14.75
N PHE A 206 17.04 -6.33 -14.01
CA PHE A 206 16.46 -7.54 -14.61
C PHE A 206 15.12 -7.28 -15.30
N VAL A 207 14.25 -6.44 -14.70
CA VAL A 207 12.99 -6.02 -15.32
C VAL A 207 13.27 -5.27 -16.62
N SER A 208 14.21 -4.32 -16.61
CA SER A 208 14.55 -3.57 -17.81
C SER A 208 15.15 -4.45 -18.90
N ALA A 209 15.90 -5.50 -18.53
CA ALA A 209 16.40 -6.50 -19.49
C ALA A 209 15.29 -7.41 -20.01
N ALA A 210 14.31 -7.78 -19.18
CA ALA A 210 13.19 -8.62 -19.58
C ALA A 210 12.19 -7.90 -20.51
N VAL A 211 12.13 -6.57 -20.42
CA VAL A 211 11.21 -5.71 -21.18
C VAL A 211 11.91 -5.04 -22.38
N SER A 212 13.18 -5.37 -22.65
CA SER A 212 14.04 -4.61 -23.57
C SER A 212 13.48 -4.53 -25.00
N GLY A 213 13.13 -3.30 -25.41
CA GLY A 213 12.76 -2.91 -26.76
C GLY A 213 11.86 -1.67 -26.85
N GLN A 214 11.07 -1.34 -25.81
CA GLN A 214 9.97 -0.36 -25.99
C GLN A 214 9.73 0.68 -24.90
N SER A 215 10.33 0.61 -23.70
CA SER A 215 10.05 1.63 -22.67
C SER A 215 11.08 1.71 -21.55
N ALA A 216 12.29 2.20 -21.85
CA ALA A 216 13.01 2.94 -20.83
C ALA A 216 12.23 4.24 -20.64
N PHE A 217 11.48 4.36 -19.54
CA PHE A 217 10.67 5.55 -19.22
C PHE A 217 11.60 6.72 -18.81
N ALA A 218 12.54 7.09 -19.68
CA ALA A 218 13.50 8.16 -19.43
C ALA A 218 12.76 9.51 -19.43
N LEU A 219 12.25 9.89 -18.27
CA LEU A 219 11.48 11.12 -18.08
C LEU A 219 12.29 12.40 -18.41
N SER A 220 13.62 12.31 -18.47
CA SER A 220 14.49 13.36 -19.02
C SER A 220 15.57 12.79 -19.96
N PRO A 221 15.35 12.85 -21.30
CA PRO A 221 16.30 12.32 -22.29
C PRO A 221 17.70 12.94 -22.21
N GLN A 222 17.78 14.20 -21.78
CA GLN A 222 19.04 14.95 -21.66
C GLN A 222 19.90 14.45 -20.48
N VAL A 223 19.27 14.17 -19.34
CA VAL A 223 19.98 13.64 -18.16
C VAL A 223 20.35 12.17 -18.39
N ALA A 224 19.49 11.40 -19.07
CA ALA A 224 19.80 10.06 -19.58
C ALA A 224 21.07 10.08 -20.42
N ALA A 225 21.15 10.96 -21.43
CA ALA A 225 22.31 11.04 -22.30
C ALA A 225 23.62 11.43 -21.57
N VAL A 226 23.57 12.27 -20.53
CA VAL A 226 24.77 12.64 -19.75
C VAL A 226 25.24 11.48 -18.88
N LEU A 227 24.31 10.79 -18.22
CA LEU A 227 24.62 9.63 -17.39
C LEU A 227 25.08 8.42 -18.21
N ASP A 228 24.49 8.23 -19.39
CA ASP A 228 24.91 7.18 -20.34
C ASP A 228 26.35 7.41 -20.79
N ARG A 229 26.74 8.65 -21.10
CA ARG A 229 28.15 8.99 -21.43
C ARG A 229 29.08 8.76 -20.25
N PHE A 230 28.72 9.29 -19.07
CA PHE A 230 29.54 9.11 -17.88
C PHE A 230 29.78 7.63 -17.61
N ALA A 231 28.74 6.81 -17.73
CA ALA A 231 28.86 5.41 -17.43
C ALA A 231 29.44 4.57 -18.57
N SER A 232 29.36 4.99 -19.84
CA SER A 232 30.14 4.36 -20.92
C SER A 232 31.64 4.53 -20.68
N ASP A 233 32.07 5.68 -20.15
CA ASP A 233 33.48 5.95 -19.83
C ASP A 233 33.97 5.02 -18.70
N TRP A 234 33.13 4.81 -17.67
CA TRP A 234 33.43 3.84 -16.60
C TRP A 234 33.31 2.38 -17.04
N GLN A 235 32.49 2.08 -18.05
CA GLN A 235 32.34 0.72 -18.57
C GLN A 235 33.65 0.18 -19.14
N GLN A 236 34.35 1.00 -19.92
CA GLN A 236 35.63 0.63 -20.51
C GLN A 236 36.66 0.35 -19.43
N VAL A 237 36.83 1.27 -18.47
CA VAL A 237 37.80 1.12 -17.37
C VAL A 237 37.54 -0.14 -16.55
N LEU A 238 36.27 -0.43 -16.22
CA LEU A 238 35.93 -1.58 -15.38
C LEU A 238 36.03 -2.91 -16.15
N SER A 239 35.61 -2.93 -17.42
CA SER A 239 35.74 -4.10 -18.28
C SER A 239 37.20 -4.54 -18.38
N ASP A 240 38.12 -3.59 -18.58
CA ASP A 240 39.56 -3.88 -18.69
C ASP A 240 40.11 -4.53 -17.39
N HIS A 241 39.70 -4.04 -16.22
CA HIS A 241 40.10 -4.64 -14.94
C HIS A 241 39.48 -6.02 -14.69
N LEU A 242 38.20 -6.22 -15.05
CA LEU A 242 37.51 -7.50 -14.87
C LEU A 242 37.99 -8.57 -15.86
N GLN A 243 38.39 -8.18 -17.07
CA GLN A 243 38.98 -9.08 -18.06
C GLN A 243 40.30 -9.67 -17.58
N VAL A 244 41.12 -8.88 -16.88
CA VAL A 244 42.37 -9.36 -16.26
C VAL A 244 42.10 -10.38 -15.15
N LEU A 245 40.98 -10.25 -14.42
CA LEU A 245 40.64 -11.11 -13.28
C LEU A 245 39.86 -12.38 -13.65
N PHE A 246 38.92 -12.28 -14.60
CA PHE A 246 37.94 -13.35 -14.91
C PHE A 246 38.00 -13.85 -16.35
N GLY A 247 38.96 -13.35 -17.16
CA GLY A 247 39.10 -13.67 -18.58
C GLY A 247 38.21 -12.81 -19.49
N ALA A 248 38.53 -12.78 -20.78
CA ALA A 248 37.93 -11.84 -21.74
C ALA A 248 36.39 -11.92 -21.83
N ALA A 249 35.82 -13.12 -21.99
CA ALA A 249 34.40 -13.30 -22.19
C ALA A 249 33.55 -13.03 -20.92
N LEU A 250 34.02 -13.51 -19.76
CA LEU A 250 33.36 -13.31 -18.47
C LEU A 250 33.53 -11.88 -17.95
N GLY A 251 34.73 -11.30 -18.14
CA GLY A 251 35.03 -9.92 -17.77
C GLY A 251 34.20 -8.90 -18.54
N GLU A 252 34.01 -9.11 -19.85
CA GLU A 252 33.18 -8.21 -20.67
C GLU A 252 31.69 -8.28 -20.28
N SER A 253 31.15 -9.50 -20.09
CA SER A 253 29.75 -9.66 -19.69
C SER A 253 29.50 -9.11 -18.28
N LEU A 254 30.36 -9.42 -17.32
CA LEU A 254 30.21 -8.94 -15.94
C LEU A 254 30.44 -7.43 -15.84
N GLY A 255 31.40 -6.88 -16.57
CA GLY A 255 31.66 -5.44 -16.61
C GLY A 255 30.46 -4.67 -17.16
N ARG A 256 29.87 -5.14 -18.26
CA ARG A 256 28.67 -4.53 -18.84
C ARG A 256 27.48 -4.59 -17.88
N THR A 257 27.20 -5.75 -17.27
CA THR A 257 26.10 -5.91 -16.30
C THR A 257 26.31 -5.07 -15.05
N PHE A 258 27.53 -5.01 -14.52
CA PHE A 258 27.84 -4.23 -13.33
C PHE A 258 27.68 -2.73 -13.59
N VAL A 259 28.20 -2.24 -14.72
CA VAL A 259 28.10 -0.81 -15.05
C VAL A 259 26.65 -0.41 -15.29
N TYR A 260 25.88 -1.25 -15.98
CA TYR A 260 24.44 -1.05 -16.14
C TYR A 260 23.69 -1.04 -14.79
N TRP A 261 24.09 -1.89 -13.84
CA TRP A 261 23.54 -1.87 -12.49
C TRP A 261 23.92 -0.60 -11.71
N VAL A 262 25.17 -0.12 -11.82
CA VAL A 262 25.64 1.13 -11.21
C VAL A 262 24.90 2.34 -11.79
N GLN A 263 24.71 2.39 -13.11
CA GLN A 263 23.89 3.42 -13.77
C GLN A 263 22.48 3.47 -13.16
N ASN A 264 21.78 2.34 -13.16
CA ASN A 264 20.44 2.24 -12.60
C ASN A 264 20.41 2.61 -11.11
N CYS A 265 21.44 2.22 -10.36
CA CYS A 265 21.58 2.59 -8.97
C CYS A 265 21.67 4.12 -8.81
N LEU A 266 22.52 4.80 -9.58
CA LEU A 266 22.67 6.26 -9.51
C LEU A 266 21.36 6.99 -9.83
N TRP A 267 20.62 6.52 -10.84
CA TRP A 267 19.29 7.03 -11.17
C TRP A 267 18.29 6.89 -10.03
N TYR A 268 18.40 5.82 -9.26
CA TYR A 268 17.43 5.52 -8.20
C TYR A 268 17.70 6.32 -6.92
N ILE A 269 18.93 6.78 -6.67
CA ILE A 269 19.27 7.51 -5.44
C ILE A 269 18.35 8.72 -5.21
N PRO A 270 18.22 9.69 -6.13
CA PRO A 270 17.37 10.86 -5.87
C PRO A 270 15.90 10.46 -5.72
N ASP A 271 15.41 9.54 -6.55
CA ASP A 271 14.03 9.06 -6.52
C ASP A 271 13.68 8.37 -5.19
N LYS A 272 14.48 7.39 -4.74
CA LYS A 272 14.22 6.65 -3.50
C LYS A 272 14.41 7.54 -2.26
N THR A 273 15.35 8.49 -2.31
CA THR A 273 15.54 9.48 -1.25
C THR A 273 14.31 10.37 -1.07
N MET A 274 13.79 10.92 -2.16
CA MET A 274 12.62 11.82 -2.14
C MET A 274 11.34 11.05 -1.77
N THR A 275 11.19 9.84 -2.33
CA THR A 275 10.08 8.92 -2.01
C THR A 275 9.99 8.66 -0.51
N ALA A 276 11.10 8.27 0.13
CA ALA A 276 11.11 8.02 1.57
C ALA A 276 10.87 9.31 2.38
N ALA A 277 11.34 10.47 1.89
CA ALA A 277 11.22 11.73 2.61
C ALA A 277 9.75 12.20 2.65
N ILE A 278 9.08 12.14 1.50
CA ILE A 278 7.66 12.47 1.38
C ILE A 278 6.84 11.49 2.22
N ALA A 279 7.15 10.20 2.18
CA ALA A 279 6.46 9.19 2.99
C ALA A 279 6.60 9.46 4.50
N LEU A 280 7.79 9.85 4.97
CA LEU A 280 8.01 10.23 6.37
C LEU A 280 7.28 11.52 6.74
N ALA A 281 7.22 12.51 5.85
CA ALA A 281 6.45 13.72 6.07
C ALA A 281 4.95 13.40 6.20
N VAL A 282 4.40 12.61 5.29
CA VAL A 282 2.99 12.17 5.34
C VAL A 282 2.73 11.35 6.60
N LEU A 283 3.65 10.48 7.00
CA LEU A 283 3.54 9.72 8.25
C LEU A 283 3.47 10.66 9.46
N LYS A 284 4.38 11.64 9.54
CA LYS A 284 4.53 12.55 10.69
C LYS A 284 3.35 13.50 10.83
N TYR A 285 2.92 14.11 9.73
CA TYR A 285 1.90 15.17 9.73
C TYR A 285 0.50 14.66 9.38
N GLY A 286 0.40 13.60 8.59
CA GLY A 286 -0.88 13.02 8.17
C GLY A 286 -1.41 11.99 9.16
N PHE A 287 -0.55 11.13 9.72
CA PHE A 287 -0.98 9.99 10.54
C PHE A 287 -0.26 9.86 11.90
N PRO A 288 -0.28 10.92 12.74
CA PRO A 288 0.50 10.96 13.97
C PRO A 288 0.07 9.90 15.00
N LEU A 289 -1.22 9.53 15.03
CA LEU A 289 -1.71 8.47 15.91
C LEU A 289 -1.17 7.11 15.48
N PHE A 290 -1.11 6.85 14.17
CA PHE A 290 -0.55 5.62 13.63
C PHE A 290 0.97 5.57 13.82
N GLU A 291 1.70 6.68 13.69
CA GLU A 291 3.12 6.73 14.06
C GLU A 291 3.30 6.28 15.52
N ARG A 292 2.55 6.88 16.45
CA ARG A 292 2.65 6.57 17.88
C ARG A 292 2.37 5.09 18.17
N GLU A 293 1.32 4.52 17.59
CA GLU A 293 0.89 3.15 17.88
C GLU A 293 1.69 2.09 17.11
N LEU A 294 1.94 2.31 15.82
CA LEU A 294 2.54 1.31 14.93
C LEU A 294 4.07 1.38 14.90
N VAL A 295 4.66 2.56 15.03
CA VAL A 295 6.12 2.71 15.00
C VAL A 295 6.70 2.69 16.42
N HIS A 296 6.06 3.39 17.35
CA HIS A 296 6.57 3.52 18.73
C HIS A 296 5.96 2.51 19.71
N GLY A 297 4.92 1.76 19.31
CA GLY A 297 4.30 0.74 20.15
C GLY A 297 3.32 1.26 21.20
N GLY A 298 2.87 2.52 21.06
CA GLY A 298 1.93 3.15 21.97
C GLY A 298 2.41 3.14 23.43
N SER A 299 1.51 2.83 24.35
CA SER A 299 1.81 2.71 25.80
C SER A 299 2.66 1.48 26.15
N SER A 300 2.71 0.47 25.29
CA SER A 300 3.45 -0.77 25.54
C SER A 300 4.95 -0.66 25.23
N GLY A 301 5.35 0.38 24.46
CA GLY A 301 6.71 0.58 23.97
C GLY A 301 7.22 -0.50 22.99
N LYS A 302 6.40 -1.50 22.65
CA LYS A 302 6.71 -2.57 21.72
C LYS A 302 5.91 -2.39 20.43
N PRO A 303 6.54 -2.19 19.27
CA PRO A 303 5.82 -2.07 18.01
C PRO A 303 5.11 -3.38 17.65
N PRO A 304 4.04 -3.31 16.83
CA PRO A 304 3.37 -4.48 16.32
C PRO A 304 4.34 -5.37 15.54
N VAL A 305 4.18 -6.67 15.73
CA VAL A 305 4.99 -7.68 15.04
C VAL A 305 4.21 -8.21 13.84
N ASP A 306 4.94 -8.56 12.78
CA ASP A 306 4.37 -9.11 11.56
C ASP A 306 3.68 -10.46 11.82
N THR A 307 2.55 -10.70 11.16
CA THR A 307 1.75 -11.91 11.33
C THR A 307 2.04 -12.92 10.22
N ARG A 308 1.91 -14.21 10.53
CA ARG A 308 2.12 -15.32 9.57
C ARG A 308 1.17 -15.27 8.38
N MET A 309 0.02 -14.60 8.53
CA MET A 309 -0.98 -14.44 7.47
C MET A 309 -0.56 -13.40 6.42
N ALA A 310 0.25 -12.41 6.79
CA ALA A 310 0.57 -11.32 5.87
C ALA A 310 1.31 -11.79 4.60
N PRO A 311 2.36 -12.66 4.68
CA PRO A 311 2.97 -13.23 3.47
C PRO A 311 2.00 -14.05 2.62
N LEU A 312 1.07 -14.79 3.23
CA LEU A 312 0.10 -15.59 2.49
C LEU A 312 -0.89 -14.72 1.71
N LEU A 313 -1.35 -13.63 2.32
CA LEU A 313 -2.23 -12.65 1.64
C LEU A 313 -1.53 -12.00 0.45
N VAL A 314 -0.25 -11.65 0.59
CA VAL A 314 0.54 -11.12 -0.54
C VAL A 314 0.68 -12.16 -1.63
N GLY A 315 0.97 -13.42 -1.28
CA GLY A 315 1.05 -14.51 -2.26
C GLY A 315 -0.27 -14.73 -3.02
N LEU A 316 -1.39 -14.70 -2.32
CA LEU A 316 -2.71 -14.79 -2.94
C LEU A 316 -2.97 -13.65 -3.93
N LEU A 317 -2.59 -12.42 -3.56
CA LEU A 317 -2.73 -11.25 -4.43
C LEU A 317 -1.74 -11.26 -5.60
N TYR A 318 -0.56 -11.85 -5.42
CA TYR A 318 0.47 -11.95 -6.45
C TYR A 318 0.19 -13.07 -7.47
N LEU A 319 -0.59 -14.08 -7.09
CA LEU A 319 -0.84 -15.25 -7.94
C LEU A 319 -1.36 -14.91 -9.35
N PRO A 320 -2.35 -14.02 -9.55
CA PRO A 320 -2.77 -13.61 -10.88
C PRO A 320 -1.63 -12.95 -11.65
N SER A 321 -0.88 -12.05 -11.00
CA SER A 321 0.23 -11.34 -11.64
C SER A 321 1.36 -12.26 -12.05
N PHE A 322 1.70 -13.23 -11.21
CA PHE A 322 2.67 -14.26 -11.52
C PHE A 322 2.24 -15.09 -12.73
N GLY A 323 0.97 -15.49 -12.79
CA GLY A 323 0.41 -16.20 -13.95
C GLY A 323 0.61 -15.40 -15.23
N THR A 324 0.26 -14.11 -15.23
CA THR A 324 0.44 -13.22 -16.39
C THR A 324 1.91 -13.02 -16.77
N LEU A 325 2.81 -12.82 -15.81
CA LEU A 325 4.25 -12.65 -16.07
C LEU A 325 4.89 -13.91 -16.67
N MET A 326 4.41 -15.09 -16.28
CA MET A 326 4.90 -16.37 -16.79
C MET A 326 4.32 -16.73 -18.15
N SER A 327 3.05 -16.39 -18.41
CA SER A 327 2.33 -16.83 -19.62
C SER A 327 2.45 -15.86 -20.79
N ALA A 328 2.63 -14.56 -20.54
CA ALA A 328 2.67 -13.58 -21.61
C ALA A 328 4.06 -13.51 -22.24
N GLU A 329 4.13 -13.70 -23.56
CA GLU A 329 5.37 -13.55 -24.35
C GLU A 329 5.99 -12.16 -24.20
N LEU A 330 5.14 -11.16 -23.94
CA LEU A 330 5.48 -9.77 -23.66
C LEU A 330 6.53 -9.56 -22.57
N TYR A 331 6.65 -10.50 -21.62
CA TYR A 331 7.55 -10.41 -20.47
C TYR A 331 8.71 -11.40 -20.51
N ALA A 332 8.90 -12.08 -21.65
CA ALA A 332 9.91 -13.13 -21.81
C ALA A 332 9.87 -14.14 -20.64
N GLY A 333 8.65 -14.56 -20.26
CA GLY A 333 8.36 -15.32 -19.04
C GLY A 333 9.20 -16.58 -18.85
N THR A 334 9.53 -17.28 -19.95
CA THR A 334 10.35 -18.50 -19.94
C THR A 334 11.85 -18.21 -19.71
N GLN A 335 12.36 -17.07 -20.17
CA GLN A 335 13.75 -16.68 -20.00
C GLN A 335 14.00 -16.05 -18.62
N PHE A 336 13.07 -15.22 -18.16
CA PHE A 336 13.17 -14.49 -16.89
C PHE A 336 12.33 -15.11 -15.76
N TRP A 337 11.94 -16.39 -15.88
CA TRP A 337 11.17 -17.08 -14.85
C TRP A 337 11.75 -16.98 -13.43
N PRO A 338 13.09 -16.99 -13.20
CA PRO A 338 13.62 -16.87 -11.84
C PRO A 338 13.32 -15.50 -11.21
N LEU A 339 13.29 -14.44 -12.03
CA LEU A 339 12.91 -13.09 -11.59
C LEU A 339 11.44 -13.08 -11.15
N TRP A 340 10.55 -13.60 -11.99
CA TRP A 340 9.10 -13.64 -11.73
C TRP A 340 8.75 -14.56 -10.56
N ALA A 341 9.54 -15.61 -10.32
CA ALA A 341 9.38 -16.52 -9.20
C ALA A 341 10.01 -16.00 -7.89
N SER A 342 10.90 -15.01 -7.95
CA SER A 342 11.62 -14.50 -6.77
C SER A 342 10.71 -14.01 -5.63
N PRO A 343 9.53 -13.38 -5.87
CA PRO A 343 8.63 -13.01 -4.77
C PRO A 343 8.13 -14.23 -4.00
N TRP A 344 7.89 -15.38 -4.64
CA TRP A 344 7.49 -16.61 -3.94
C TRP A 344 8.56 -17.09 -2.95
N LEU A 345 9.83 -17.02 -3.33
CA LEU A 345 10.93 -17.37 -2.44
C LEU A 345 10.97 -16.46 -1.21
N ILE A 346 10.77 -15.16 -1.40
CA ILE A 346 10.72 -14.17 -0.31
C ILE A 346 9.52 -14.44 0.61
N LEU A 347 8.35 -14.74 0.04
CA LEU A 347 7.13 -15.03 0.80
C LEU A 347 7.24 -16.34 1.60
N ILE A 348 7.80 -17.40 1.00
CA ILE A 348 8.04 -18.68 1.67
C ILE A 348 9.06 -18.49 2.80
N ALA A 349 10.19 -17.83 2.53
CA ALA A 349 11.20 -17.53 3.54
C ALA A 349 10.62 -16.70 4.70
N GLY A 350 9.82 -15.69 4.38
CA GLY A 350 9.09 -14.87 5.34
C GLY A 350 8.12 -15.66 6.20
N TYR A 351 7.31 -16.52 5.57
CA TYR A 351 6.38 -17.40 6.28
C TYR A 351 7.11 -18.35 7.22
N VAL A 352 8.16 -19.04 6.75
CA VAL A 352 8.97 -19.96 7.56
C VAL A 352 9.65 -19.22 8.72
N PHE A 353 10.16 -18.01 8.48
CA PHE A 353 10.76 -17.18 9.52
C PHE A 353 9.73 -16.80 10.59
N LEU A 354 8.53 -16.33 10.20
CA LEU A 354 7.45 -15.99 11.13
C LEU A 354 6.82 -17.21 11.79
N TYR A 355 6.89 -18.37 11.15
CA TYR A 355 6.47 -19.62 11.76
C TYR A 355 7.42 -20.00 12.92
N ARG A 356 8.73 -19.95 12.68
CA ARG A 356 9.77 -20.35 13.65
C ARG A 356 10.04 -19.32 14.75
N ARG A 357 10.07 -18.03 14.42
CA ARG A 357 10.47 -16.94 15.32
C ARG A 357 9.37 -15.90 15.57
N GLY A 358 8.22 -16.05 14.93
CA GLY A 358 7.11 -15.13 15.10
C GLY A 358 6.41 -15.26 16.46
N PRO A 359 5.63 -14.24 16.83
CA PRO A 359 4.85 -14.23 18.07
C PRO A 359 3.75 -15.29 18.05
N SER A 360 3.32 -15.72 19.23
CA SER A 360 2.19 -16.64 19.38
C SER A 360 0.88 -15.93 19.04
N ASP A 361 -0.05 -16.62 18.37
CA ASP A 361 -1.34 -16.06 17.94
C ASP A 361 -2.15 -15.40 19.08
N PRO A 362 -2.18 -15.93 20.33
CA PRO A 362 -2.86 -15.27 21.43
C PRO A 362 -2.26 -13.90 21.78
N SER A 363 -0.93 -13.78 21.75
CA SER A 363 -0.24 -12.53 22.06
C SER A 363 -0.50 -11.45 21.02
N VAL A 364 -0.54 -11.82 19.74
CA VAL A 364 -0.90 -10.94 18.62
C VAL A 364 -2.33 -10.45 18.79
N ARG A 365 -3.27 -11.36 19.08
CA ARG A 365 -4.67 -11.02 19.25
C ARG A 365 -4.89 -10.06 20.42
N HIS A 366 -4.22 -10.26 21.55
CA HIS A 366 -4.29 -9.34 22.68
C HIS A 366 -3.74 -7.94 22.32
N ALA A 367 -2.62 -7.87 21.60
CA ALA A 367 -2.06 -6.61 21.15
C ALA A 367 -3.00 -5.87 20.17
N CYS A 368 -3.65 -6.59 19.26
CA CYS A 368 -4.66 -6.05 18.36
C CYS A 368 -5.89 -5.52 19.11
N LEU A 369 -6.40 -6.28 20.08
CA LEU A 369 -7.52 -5.85 20.94
C LEU A 369 -7.21 -4.54 21.65
N ALA A 370 -6.06 -4.48 22.32
CA ALA A 370 -5.66 -3.28 23.06
C ALA A 370 -5.50 -2.06 22.14
N ARG A 371 -5.02 -2.25 20.89
CA ARG A 371 -4.86 -1.17 19.91
C ARG A 371 -6.21 -0.69 19.36
N ALA A 372 -7.10 -1.63 19.03
CA ALA A 372 -8.45 -1.30 18.56
C ALA A 372 -9.23 -0.49 19.61
N GLU A 373 -9.15 -0.88 20.88
CA GLU A 373 -9.78 -0.15 21.99
C GLU A 373 -9.21 1.26 22.15
N ARG A 374 -7.90 1.45 21.94
CA ARG A 374 -7.27 2.79 21.99
C ARG A 374 -7.76 3.67 20.85
N TYR A 375 -7.77 3.18 19.62
CA TYR A 375 -8.31 3.95 18.50
C TYR A 375 -9.78 4.30 18.71
N ALA A 376 -10.60 3.33 19.14
CA ALA A 376 -12.00 3.59 19.46
C ALA A 376 -12.12 4.69 20.51
N ARG A 377 -11.37 4.63 21.62
CA ARG A 377 -11.43 5.65 22.67
C ARG A 377 -11.03 7.05 22.17
N VAL A 378 -10.00 7.13 21.34
CA VAL A 378 -9.43 8.41 20.87
C VAL A 378 -10.28 9.02 19.75
N LEU A 379 -10.81 8.20 18.85
CA LEU A 379 -11.54 8.67 17.66
C LEU A 379 -13.05 8.75 17.86
N TRP A 380 -13.64 7.97 18.77
CA TRP A 380 -15.10 7.95 19.00
C TRP A 380 -15.70 9.33 19.29
N PRO A 381 -15.12 10.17 20.18
CA PRO A 381 -15.69 11.48 20.46
C PRO A 381 -15.74 12.40 19.23
N ILE A 382 -14.78 12.26 18.32
CA ILE A 382 -14.68 13.04 17.08
C ILE A 382 -15.70 12.53 16.04
N GLN A 383 -15.96 11.22 16.03
CA GLN A 383 -16.94 10.61 15.13
C GLN A 383 -18.40 10.97 15.47
N GLU A 384 -18.68 11.40 16.70
CA GLU A 384 -20.00 11.90 17.11
C GLU A 384 -20.23 13.38 16.74
N GLU A 385 -19.23 14.10 16.26
CA GLU A 385 -19.38 15.49 15.85
C GLU A 385 -20.30 15.62 14.62
N PRO A 386 -21.17 16.65 14.58
CA PRO A 386 -22.19 16.80 13.53
C PRO A 386 -21.59 16.91 12.11
N ALA A 387 -20.38 17.44 11.98
CA ALA A 387 -19.65 17.51 10.71
C ALA A 387 -19.28 16.12 10.15
N TYR A 388 -18.93 15.18 11.02
CA TYR A 388 -18.62 13.81 10.63
C TYR A 388 -19.86 13.06 10.15
N GLU A 389 -20.98 13.23 10.87
CA GLU A 389 -22.27 12.65 10.51
C GLU A 389 -22.78 13.21 9.16
N PHE A 390 -22.57 14.50 8.88
CA PHE A 390 -22.85 15.11 7.58
C PHE A 390 -22.04 14.47 6.45
N CYS A 391 -20.71 14.36 6.60
CA CYS A 391 -19.84 13.70 5.62
C CYS A 391 -20.25 12.26 5.35
N ARG A 392 -20.66 11.51 6.40
CA ARG A 392 -21.12 10.13 6.28
C ARG A 392 -22.41 10.02 5.45
N ARG A 393 -23.37 10.93 5.68
CA ARG A 393 -24.63 10.98 4.91
C ARG A 393 -24.38 11.35 3.46
N LEU A 394 -23.52 12.34 3.21
CA LEU A 394 -23.13 12.74 1.86
C LEU A 394 -22.47 11.58 1.10
N THR A 395 -21.52 10.89 1.75
CA THR A 395 -20.86 9.69 1.18
C THR A 395 -21.88 8.61 0.81
N LEU A 396 -22.86 8.34 1.68
CA LEU A 396 -23.93 7.38 1.38
C LEU A 396 -24.78 7.81 0.18
N ALA A 397 -25.17 9.09 0.12
CA ALA A 397 -25.95 9.63 -0.99
C ALA A 397 -25.18 9.53 -2.31
N THR A 398 -23.89 9.89 -2.32
CA THR A 398 -23.01 9.77 -3.49
C THR A 398 -22.84 8.31 -3.93
N LEU A 399 -22.69 7.38 -2.98
CA LEU A 399 -22.63 5.94 -3.30
C LEU A 399 -23.92 5.46 -3.97
N ILE A 400 -25.08 5.81 -3.42
CA ILE A 400 -26.38 5.45 -4.00
C ILE A 400 -26.51 6.04 -5.42
N ALA A 401 -26.20 7.33 -5.58
CA ALA A 401 -26.24 8.00 -6.88
C ALA A 401 -25.28 7.35 -7.89
N SER A 402 -24.08 6.95 -7.46
CA SER A 402 -23.09 6.29 -8.32
C SER A 402 -23.55 4.92 -8.80
N VAL A 403 -24.19 4.13 -7.92
CA VAL A 403 -24.73 2.81 -8.27
C VAL A 403 -25.90 2.95 -9.23
N LEU A 404 -26.81 3.90 -8.97
CA LEU A 404 -27.91 4.19 -9.89
C LEU A 404 -27.38 4.58 -11.27
N PHE A 405 -26.43 5.51 -11.34
CA PHE A 405 -25.81 5.92 -12.60
C PHE A 405 -25.20 4.74 -13.37
N THR A 406 -24.46 3.86 -12.69
CA THR A 406 -23.88 2.68 -13.34
C THR A 406 -24.93 1.68 -13.80
N VAL A 407 -26.04 1.50 -13.09
CA VAL A 407 -27.14 0.62 -13.53
C VAL A 407 -27.81 1.15 -14.80
N PHE A 408 -27.88 2.47 -14.97
CA PHE A 408 -28.45 3.10 -16.17
C PHE A 408 -27.45 3.25 -17.33
N LEU A 409 -26.14 3.16 -17.07
CA LEU A 409 -25.10 3.38 -18.09
C LEU A 409 -25.11 2.36 -19.25
N PRO A 410 -25.33 1.04 -19.04
CA PRO A 410 -25.42 0.05 -20.12
C PRO A 410 -26.56 0.31 -21.11
N ILE A 411 -27.59 1.05 -20.69
CA ILE A 411 -28.74 1.40 -21.52
C ILE A 411 -28.40 2.55 -22.50
N LEU A 412 -27.33 3.32 -22.22
CA LEU A 412 -27.05 4.59 -22.88
C LEU A 412 -25.79 4.60 -23.77
N LEU A 413 -24.87 3.62 -23.66
CA LEU A 413 -23.56 3.70 -24.31
C LEU A 413 -23.04 2.35 -24.86
N VAL A 414 -22.37 2.42 -26.01
CA VAL A 414 -21.72 1.27 -26.68
C VAL A 414 -20.40 0.85 -25.99
N ASP A 415 -19.70 1.76 -25.30
CA ASP A 415 -18.45 1.51 -24.53
C ASP A 415 -18.63 1.67 -23.01
N PHE A 416 -19.68 1.07 -22.45
CA PHE A 416 -20.09 1.32 -21.06
C PHE A 416 -19.03 0.92 -20.00
N SER A 417 -18.20 -0.08 -20.26
CA SER A 417 -17.25 -0.65 -19.28
C SER A 417 -16.18 0.38 -18.87
N ARG A 418 -15.59 1.07 -19.84
CA ARG A 418 -14.54 2.08 -19.60
C ARG A 418 -15.11 3.35 -18.99
N ALA A 419 -16.27 3.79 -19.44
CA ALA A 419 -16.97 4.94 -18.89
C ALA A 419 -17.39 4.69 -17.43
N ALA A 420 -17.97 3.53 -17.13
CA ALA A 420 -18.33 3.12 -15.76
C ALA A 420 -17.09 3.06 -14.86
N PHE A 421 -16.01 2.44 -15.33
CA PHE A 421 -14.78 2.31 -14.55
C PHE A 421 -14.16 3.67 -14.21
N ASN A 422 -14.04 4.57 -15.19
CA ASN A 422 -13.51 5.92 -14.96
C ASN A 422 -14.40 6.71 -14.00
N PHE A 423 -15.72 6.65 -14.18
CA PHE A 423 -16.68 7.27 -13.28
C PHE A 423 -16.52 6.75 -11.85
N PHE A 424 -16.39 5.42 -11.69
CA PHE A 424 -16.15 4.81 -10.39
C PHE A 424 -14.82 5.25 -9.79
N CYS A 425 -13.73 5.26 -10.55
CA CYS A 425 -12.44 5.72 -10.07
C CYS A 425 -12.50 7.18 -9.59
N VAL A 426 -13.19 8.07 -10.33
CA VAL A 426 -13.35 9.47 -9.93
C VAL A 426 -14.20 9.59 -8.67
N VAL A 427 -15.40 9.01 -8.65
CA VAL A 427 -16.33 9.15 -7.53
C VAL A 427 -15.80 8.48 -6.28
N TYR A 428 -15.39 7.21 -6.37
CA TYR A 428 -14.89 6.46 -5.24
C TYR A 428 -13.50 6.95 -4.81
N GLY A 429 -12.65 7.36 -5.76
CA GLY A 429 -11.35 7.97 -5.46
C GLY A 429 -11.52 9.29 -4.70
N PHE A 430 -12.48 10.13 -5.10
CA PHE A 430 -12.79 11.37 -4.38
C PHE A 430 -13.34 11.09 -2.96
N LEU A 431 -14.32 10.19 -2.84
CA LEU A 431 -14.86 9.80 -1.54
C LEU A 431 -13.79 9.20 -0.63
N LEU A 432 -12.88 8.40 -1.19
CA LEU A 432 -11.73 7.85 -0.47
C LEU A 432 -10.80 8.97 0.00
N ALA A 433 -10.45 9.93 -0.86
CA ALA A 433 -9.60 11.06 -0.47
C ALA A 433 -10.24 11.88 0.67
N VAL A 434 -11.53 12.19 0.58
CA VAL A 434 -12.28 12.87 1.66
C VAL A 434 -12.23 12.07 2.95
N HIS A 435 -12.43 10.75 2.87
CA HIS A 435 -12.34 9.88 4.05
C HIS A 435 -10.95 9.90 4.69
N LEU A 436 -9.88 9.80 3.88
CA LEU A 436 -8.51 9.84 4.36
C LEU A 436 -8.15 11.18 5.02
N VAL A 437 -8.57 12.30 4.41
CA VAL A 437 -8.40 13.64 4.97
C VAL A 437 -9.14 13.77 6.30
N SER A 438 -10.37 13.28 6.38
CA SER A 438 -11.15 13.26 7.62
C SER A 438 -10.45 12.46 8.73
N VAL A 439 -9.88 11.28 8.39
CA VAL A 439 -9.09 10.48 9.34
C VAL A 439 -7.85 11.25 9.79
N ALA A 440 -7.10 11.84 8.87
CA ALA A 440 -5.89 12.62 9.19
C ALA A 440 -6.18 13.81 10.11
N ILE A 441 -7.25 14.57 9.83
CA ILE A 441 -7.70 15.69 10.68
C ILE A 441 -8.11 15.17 12.06
N SER A 442 -8.89 14.09 12.12
CA SER A 442 -9.33 13.50 13.40
C SER A 442 -8.14 13.07 14.26
N GLN A 443 -7.12 12.45 13.64
CA GLN A 443 -5.91 12.07 14.34
C GLN A 443 -5.13 13.29 14.86
N ASN A 444 -4.94 14.31 14.03
CA ASN A 444 -4.24 15.53 14.45
C ASN A 444 -4.96 16.25 15.60
N LEU A 445 -6.28 16.43 15.51
CA LEU A 445 -7.09 17.01 16.58
C LEU A 445 -6.99 16.20 17.86
N SER A 446 -6.98 14.86 17.76
CA SER A 446 -6.88 14.00 18.93
C SER A 446 -5.53 14.12 19.65
N VAL A 447 -4.44 14.33 18.90
CA VAL A 447 -3.11 14.54 19.48
C VAL A 447 -3.02 15.91 20.13
N ALA A 448 -3.57 16.95 19.49
CA ALA A 448 -3.61 18.30 20.05
C ALA A 448 -4.39 18.35 21.38
N ARG A 449 -5.57 17.73 21.44
CA ARG A 449 -6.38 17.64 22.67
C ARG A 449 -5.73 16.81 23.79
N ALA A 450 -4.74 15.97 23.48
CA ALA A 450 -4.01 15.17 24.48
C ALA A 450 -2.75 15.87 25.00
N SER A 451 -2.34 16.99 24.38
CA SER A 451 -1.23 17.84 24.83
C SER A 451 -1.67 19.06 25.64
N GLU A 452 -2.97 19.38 25.60
CA GLU A 452 -3.65 20.28 26.55
C GLU A 452 -4.00 19.51 27.83
#